data_AF-A0A944DVG9-F1
#
_entry.id   AF-A0A944DVG9-F1
#
_cell.length_a   1.000
_cell.length_b   1.000
_cell.length_c   1.000
_cell.angle_alpha   90.00
_cell.angle_beta   90.00
_cell.angle_gamma   90.00
#
_symmetry.space_group_name_H-M   'P 1'
#
loop_
_entity.id
_entity.type
_entity.pdbx_description
1 polymer ?
#
loop_
_entity_poly.entity_id
_entity_poly.type
_entity_poly.pdbx_seq_one_letter_code
_entity_poly.pdbx_strand_id
1 'polypeptide(L)'
;MGGDEWWQTGPYQRDPAAAFRQAQAEELAKDSHGFEGRTIQELWEDKGWIEYILTGGTGTVLDQAHMVAATHAEDPTHDEWGPFMRPLTEEEIRAWCSSGRPTYAEWHDALTSDRLPFPGRACGNCTVLYRDGQPAQIGYWGTTAD
;
A
#
# COMPACT_ATOMS: atom_id res chain seq x y z
N MET A 1 6.48 -17.91 -9.93
CA MET A 1 7.10 -17.79 -8.59
C MET A 1 7.22 -16.30 -8.38
N GLY A 2 6.21 -15.71 -7.75
CA GLY A 2 6.05 -14.27 -7.63
C GLY A 2 4.96 -14.00 -6.59
N GLY A 3 5.09 -12.89 -5.90
CA GLY A 3 4.26 -12.53 -4.77
C GLY A 3 2.77 -12.41 -5.12
N ASP A 4 1.97 -12.58 -4.09
CA ASP A 4 0.52 -12.47 -4.12
C ASP A 4 0.11 -10.99 -4.17
N GLU A 5 -0.83 -10.71 -5.06
CA GLU A 5 -1.50 -9.42 -5.18
C GLU A 5 -2.52 -9.26 -4.05
N TRP A 6 -2.51 -8.11 -3.38
CA TRP A 6 -3.45 -7.81 -2.30
C TRP A 6 -3.96 -6.38 -2.37
N TRP A 7 -5.16 -6.14 -1.83
CA TRP A 7 -5.72 -4.80 -1.69
C TRP A 7 -6.56 -4.66 -0.44
N GLN A 8 -6.57 -3.47 0.14
CA GLN A 8 -7.41 -3.12 1.29
C GLN A 8 -7.75 -1.63 1.30
N THR A 9 -8.67 -1.24 2.18
CA THR A 9 -8.94 0.18 2.45
C THR A 9 -8.55 0.53 3.88
N GLY A 10 -8.14 1.78 4.09
CA GLY A 10 -7.93 2.34 5.42
C GLY A 10 -8.56 3.73 5.58
N PRO A 11 -8.47 4.30 6.79
CA PRO A 11 -9.03 5.61 7.10
C PRO A 11 -8.34 6.72 6.31
N TYR A 12 -9.11 7.71 5.87
CA TYR A 12 -8.52 8.91 5.26
C TYR A 12 -7.84 9.79 6.31
N GLN A 13 -6.62 10.20 6.01
CA GLN A 13 -5.98 11.36 6.62
C GLN A 13 -5.41 12.28 5.53
N ARG A 14 -5.28 13.57 5.86
CA ARG A 14 -4.69 14.55 4.95
C ARG A 14 -3.22 14.25 4.65
N ASP A 15 -2.49 13.69 5.61
CA ASP A 15 -1.14 13.18 5.43
C ASP A 15 -1.20 11.68 5.06
N PRO A 16 -0.85 11.30 3.82
CA PRO A 16 -0.86 9.90 3.39
C PRO A 16 0.06 9.00 4.23
N ALA A 17 1.20 9.53 4.70
CA ALA A 17 2.12 8.76 5.53
C ALA A 17 1.51 8.49 6.91
N ALA A 18 0.75 9.44 7.46
CA ALA A 18 -0.01 9.22 8.69
C ALA A 18 -1.15 8.22 8.51
N ALA A 19 -1.89 8.30 7.39
CA ALA A 19 -2.94 7.32 7.06
C ALA A 19 -2.35 5.91 6.94
N PHE A 20 -1.22 5.77 6.25
CA PHE A 20 -0.52 4.49 6.10
C PHE A 20 -0.08 3.90 7.45
N ARG A 21 0.59 4.69 8.31
CA ARG A 21 0.96 4.24 9.66
C ARG A 21 -0.24 3.83 10.50
N GLN A 22 -1.36 4.54 10.38
CA GLN A 22 -2.61 4.15 11.05
C GLN A 22 -3.14 2.82 10.51
N ALA A 23 -3.19 2.65 9.20
CA ALA A 23 -3.63 1.39 8.58
C ALA A 23 -2.76 0.20 9.02
N GLN A 24 -1.44 0.38 9.10
CA GLN A 24 -0.53 -0.63 9.63
C GLN A 24 -0.82 -0.96 11.10
N ALA A 25 -1.02 0.05 11.95
CA ALA A 25 -1.34 -0.19 13.35
C ALA A 25 -2.70 -0.89 13.54
N GLU A 26 -3.70 -0.51 12.73
CA GLU A 26 -5.01 -1.17 12.72
C GLU A 26 -4.93 -2.62 12.25
N GLU A 27 -4.08 -2.92 11.26
CA GLU A 27 -3.89 -4.28 10.76
C GLU A 27 -3.15 -5.15 11.77
N LEU A 28 -2.05 -4.65 12.34
CA LEU A 28 -1.30 -5.37 13.37
C LEU A 28 -2.15 -5.66 14.63
N ALA A 29 -3.11 -4.78 14.94
CA ALA A 29 -4.04 -5.00 16.04
C ALA A 29 -5.06 -6.12 15.77
N LYS A 30 -5.34 -6.46 14.49
CA LYS A 30 -6.20 -7.58 14.11
C LYS A 30 -5.44 -8.90 14.14
N ASP A 31 -4.24 -8.91 13.58
CA ASP A 31 -3.34 -10.06 13.58
C ASP A 31 -1.90 -9.58 13.75
N SER A 32 -1.26 -10.03 14.82
CA SER A 32 0.14 -9.69 15.11
C SER A 32 1.13 -10.64 14.44
N HIS A 33 0.64 -11.71 13.80
CA HIS A 33 1.45 -12.77 13.21
C HIS A 33 2.46 -13.41 14.19
N GLY A 34 2.15 -13.38 15.50
CA GLY A 34 3.02 -13.88 16.56
C GLY A 34 4.09 -12.91 17.05
N PHE A 35 3.96 -11.62 16.71
CA PHE A 35 4.85 -10.54 17.16
C PHE A 35 4.15 -9.58 18.14
N GLU A 36 3.48 -10.13 19.16
CA GLU A 36 2.68 -9.34 20.10
C GLU A 36 3.49 -8.26 20.83
N GLY A 37 2.83 -7.12 21.09
CA GLY A 37 3.40 -6.04 21.89
C GLY A 37 4.46 -5.20 21.16
N ARG A 38 4.69 -5.44 19.86
CA ARG A 38 5.54 -4.63 19.01
C ARG A 38 4.76 -3.51 18.33
N THR A 39 5.42 -2.38 18.15
CA THR A 39 5.01 -1.33 17.21
C THR A 39 5.53 -1.65 15.81
N ILE A 40 4.94 -1.02 14.79
CA ILE A 40 5.40 -1.14 13.40
C ILE A 40 6.89 -0.79 13.25
N GLN A 41 7.35 0.24 13.95
CA GLN A 41 8.76 0.61 13.90
C GLN A 41 9.65 -0.49 14.46
N GLU A 42 9.30 -1.07 15.60
CA GLU A 42 10.06 -2.17 16.20
C GLU A 42 10.06 -3.43 15.32
N LEU A 43 8.98 -3.71 14.61
CA LEU A 43 8.92 -4.82 13.66
C LEU A 43 9.93 -4.65 12.53
N TRP A 44 10.05 -3.46 11.95
CA TRP A 44 11.02 -3.21 10.88
C TRP A 44 12.48 -3.13 11.35
N GLU A 45 12.73 -3.20 12.65
CA GLU A 45 14.05 -3.43 13.26
C GLU A 45 14.29 -4.91 13.62
N ASP A 46 13.23 -5.75 13.61
CA ASP A 46 13.27 -7.18 13.96
C ASP A 46 13.60 -8.06 12.75
N LYS A 47 14.66 -8.87 12.86
CA LYS A 47 15.10 -9.75 11.77
C LYS A 47 14.10 -10.86 11.44
N GLY A 48 13.39 -11.36 12.45
CA GLY A 48 12.37 -12.39 12.27
C GLY A 48 11.17 -11.84 11.52
N TRP A 49 10.77 -10.60 11.79
CA TRP A 49 9.75 -9.91 11.01
C TRP A 49 10.19 -9.71 9.56
N ILE A 50 11.41 -9.20 9.35
CA ILE A 50 11.95 -9.01 7.99
C ILE A 50 11.98 -10.34 7.22
N GLU A 51 12.46 -11.43 7.84
CA GLU A 51 12.46 -12.76 7.23
C GLU A 51 11.04 -13.26 6.93
N TYR A 52 10.09 -13.05 7.83
CA TYR A 52 8.69 -13.42 7.64
C TYR A 52 8.06 -12.70 6.44
N ILE A 53 8.24 -11.38 6.35
CA ILE A 53 7.74 -10.59 5.21
C ILE A 53 8.38 -11.02 3.89
N LEU A 54 9.71 -11.23 3.87
CA LEU A 54 10.44 -11.57 2.65
C LEU A 54 10.21 -13.01 2.15
N THR A 55 9.62 -13.88 2.98
CA THR A 55 9.43 -15.31 2.64
C THR A 55 7.98 -15.70 2.39
N GLY A 56 7.01 -14.92 2.88
CA GLY A 56 5.59 -15.16 2.60
C GLY A 56 4.71 -13.92 2.61
N GLY A 57 5.15 -12.84 3.26
CA GLY A 57 4.31 -11.65 3.41
C GLY A 57 3.07 -11.91 4.27
N THR A 58 2.27 -10.88 4.40
CA THR A 58 0.99 -10.86 5.11
C THR A 58 -0.18 -10.72 4.13
N GLY A 59 0.07 -10.24 2.90
CA GLY A 59 -0.98 -9.87 1.97
C GLY A 59 -1.71 -8.59 2.41
N THR A 60 -1.01 -7.69 3.08
CA THR A 60 -1.58 -6.47 3.68
C THR A 60 -0.59 -5.30 3.64
N VAL A 61 -1.02 -4.13 4.11
CA VAL A 61 -0.17 -2.95 4.35
C VAL A 61 1.04 -3.20 5.27
N LEU A 62 1.07 -4.31 6.01
CA LEU A 62 2.21 -4.69 6.84
C LEU A 62 3.42 -5.14 6.00
N ASP A 63 3.23 -5.45 4.72
CA ASP A 63 4.29 -5.87 3.80
C ASP A 63 5.20 -4.71 3.36
N GLN A 64 4.81 -3.46 3.62
CA GLN A 64 5.57 -2.26 3.27
C GLN A 64 6.12 -1.58 4.51
N ALA A 65 7.40 -1.21 4.50
CA ALA A 65 8.06 -0.61 5.66
C ALA A 65 7.75 0.86 5.84
N HIS A 66 7.76 1.59 4.73
CA HIS A 66 7.67 3.05 4.76
C HIS A 66 7.01 3.57 3.50
N MET A 67 6.63 4.85 3.52
CA MET A 67 6.08 5.53 2.37
C MET A 67 7.17 6.32 1.63
N VAL A 68 7.20 6.20 0.31
CA VAL A 68 8.07 6.97 -0.59
C VAL A 68 7.27 8.07 -1.30
N ALA A 69 7.97 8.99 -1.97
CA ALA A 69 7.32 10.05 -2.75
C ALA A 69 6.59 9.49 -3.97
N ALA A 70 5.54 10.18 -4.43
CA ALA A 70 4.79 9.76 -5.62
C ALA A 70 5.67 9.62 -6.88
N THR A 71 6.68 10.48 -7.00
CA THR A 71 7.66 10.52 -8.10
C THR A 71 8.75 9.46 -7.99
N HIS A 72 8.74 8.60 -6.96
CA HIS A 72 9.76 7.58 -6.76
C HIS A 72 9.83 6.57 -7.92
N ALA A 73 8.72 6.32 -8.62
CA ALA A 73 8.68 5.45 -9.80
C ALA A 73 9.45 6.00 -11.01
N GLU A 74 9.78 7.30 -11.02
CA GLU A 74 10.44 7.98 -12.14
C GLU A 74 11.96 8.09 -11.95
N ASP A 75 12.52 7.57 -10.86
CA ASP A 75 13.95 7.61 -10.61
C ASP A 75 14.64 6.34 -11.16
N PRO A 76 15.29 6.41 -12.33
CA PRO A 76 15.98 5.28 -12.94
C PRO A 76 17.26 4.87 -12.19
N THR A 77 17.65 5.58 -11.13
CA THR A 77 18.78 5.22 -10.25
C THR A 77 18.35 4.44 -9.01
N HIS A 78 17.04 4.32 -8.76
CA HIS A 78 16.53 3.51 -7.67
C HIS A 78 16.40 2.05 -8.10
N ASP A 79 17.47 1.29 -7.88
CA ASP A 79 17.47 -0.17 -7.87
C ASP A 79 16.78 -0.75 -6.60
N GLU A 80 16.04 0.07 -5.83
CA GLU A 80 15.37 -0.36 -4.61
C GLU A 80 14.15 -1.23 -4.94
N TRP A 81 14.35 -2.54 -4.78
CA TRP A 81 13.26 -3.46 -4.49
C TRP A 81 12.63 -3.03 -3.16
N GLY A 82 11.30 -3.15 -3.03
CA GLY A 82 10.57 -2.83 -1.80
C GLY A 82 11.16 -3.48 -0.54
N PRO A 83 10.73 -3.05 0.65
CA PRO A 83 9.31 -2.86 0.92
C PRO A 83 8.90 -1.40 1.15
N PHE A 84 8.17 -0.81 0.19
CA PHE A 84 7.65 0.56 0.30
C PHE A 84 6.23 0.73 -0.26
N MET A 85 5.53 1.74 0.26
CA MET A 85 4.22 2.19 -0.20
C MET A 85 4.35 3.52 -0.95
N ARG A 86 3.72 3.66 -2.12
CA ARG A 86 3.80 4.86 -2.95
C ARG A 86 2.42 5.46 -3.24
N PRO A 87 2.18 6.74 -2.94
CA PRO A 87 0.96 7.40 -3.40
C PRO A 87 1.02 7.60 -4.92
N LEU A 88 -0.08 7.33 -5.62
CA LEU A 88 -0.19 7.68 -7.03
C LEU A 88 -0.20 9.19 -7.24
N THR A 89 0.36 9.63 -8.36
CA THR A 89 0.23 10.99 -8.86
C THR A 89 -1.19 11.26 -9.40
N GLU A 90 -1.55 12.53 -9.54
CA GLU A 90 -2.83 12.92 -10.15
C GLU A 90 -2.94 12.43 -11.60
N GLU A 91 -1.83 12.42 -12.36
CA GLU A 91 -1.81 11.93 -13.74
C GLU A 91 -2.08 10.43 -13.81
N GLU A 92 -1.42 9.65 -12.96
CA GLU A 92 -1.67 8.20 -12.86
C GLU A 92 -3.12 7.90 -12.48
N ILE A 93 -3.73 8.68 -11.56
CA ILE A 93 -5.14 8.53 -11.22
C ILE A 93 -6.03 8.87 -12.42
N ARG A 94 -5.73 9.96 -13.13
CA ARG A 94 -6.53 10.42 -14.27
C ARG A 94 -6.48 9.46 -15.46
N ALA A 95 -5.42 8.65 -15.57
CA ALA A 95 -5.30 7.64 -16.62
C ALA A 95 -6.42 6.57 -16.56
N TRP A 96 -6.93 6.24 -15.37
CA TRP A 96 -7.99 5.23 -15.20
C TRP A 96 -9.28 5.79 -14.58
N CYS A 97 -9.24 6.96 -13.95
CA CYS A 97 -10.38 7.70 -13.42
C CYS A 97 -10.33 9.15 -13.88
N SER A 98 -11.02 9.46 -14.99
CA SER A 98 -10.96 10.79 -15.65
C SER A 98 -11.29 11.97 -14.72
N SER A 99 -12.13 11.76 -13.71
CA SER A 99 -12.47 12.78 -12.72
C SER A 99 -11.28 13.17 -11.82
N GLY A 100 -10.31 12.28 -11.66
CA GLY A 100 -9.21 12.40 -10.69
C GLY A 100 -9.64 12.15 -9.24
N ARG A 101 -10.89 11.70 -9.02
CA ARG A 101 -11.50 11.50 -7.70
C ARG A 101 -12.20 10.15 -7.65
N PRO A 102 -11.44 9.05 -7.62
CA PRO A 102 -12.02 7.72 -7.72
C PRO A 102 -12.86 7.40 -6.50
N THR A 103 -14.02 6.81 -6.73
CA THR A 103 -14.81 6.15 -5.68
C THR A 103 -14.25 4.76 -5.38
N TYR A 104 -14.68 4.17 -4.26
CA TYR A 104 -14.33 2.77 -3.96
C TYR A 104 -14.71 1.82 -5.10
N ALA A 105 -15.89 1.99 -5.69
CA ALA A 105 -16.37 1.12 -6.77
C ALA A 105 -15.50 1.25 -8.03
N GLU A 106 -15.11 2.47 -8.41
CA GLU A 106 -14.24 2.70 -9.57
C GLU A 106 -12.82 2.18 -9.34
N TRP A 107 -12.28 2.35 -8.14
CA TRP A 107 -10.97 1.82 -7.78
C TRP A 107 -10.96 0.29 -7.76
N HIS A 108 -11.95 -0.33 -7.12
CA HIS A 108 -12.08 -1.79 -7.09
C HIS A 108 -12.27 -2.37 -8.50
N ASP A 109 -13.13 -1.76 -9.31
CA ASP A 109 -13.31 -2.17 -10.71
C ASP A 109 -12.02 -2.00 -11.52
N ALA A 110 -11.25 -0.92 -11.31
CA ALA A 110 -9.98 -0.72 -12.00
C ALA A 110 -8.93 -1.78 -11.63
N LEU A 111 -8.88 -2.20 -10.36
CA LEU A 111 -8.01 -3.30 -9.90
C LEU A 111 -8.42 -4.64 -10.53
N THR A 112 -9.71 -4.97 -10.53
CA THR A 112 -10.18 -6.28 -11.03
C THR A 112 -10.33 -6.37 -12.55
N SER A 113 -10.20 -5.24 -13.25
CA SER A 113 -10.22 -5.16 -14.72
C SER A 113 -8.85 -4.88 -15.34
N ASP A 114 -7.77 -4.98 -14.56
CA ASP A 114 -6.38 -4.73 -14.97
C ASP A 114 -6.10 -3.31 -15.52
N ARG A 115 -7.03 -2.36 -15.32
CA ARG A 115 -6.81 -0.94 -15.67
C ARG A 115 -5.88 -0.25 -14.69
N LEU A 116 -5.79 -0.79 -13.48
CA LEU A 116 -4.89 -0.35 -12.43
C LEU A 116 -3.95 -1.50 -12.06
N PRO A 117 -2.71 -1.53 -12.59
CA PRO A 117 -1.80 -2.65 -12.36
C PRO A 117 -1.30 -2.69 -10.91
N PHE A 118 -1.00 -3.90 -10.46
CA PHE A 118 -0.23 -4.11 -9.23
C PHE A 118 1.24 -3.72 -9.45
N PRO A 119 1.89 -3.12 -8.45
CA PRO A 119 3.29 -2.75 -8.54
C PRO A 119 4.21 -3.99 -8.48
N GLY A 120 5.51 -3.78 -8.63
CA GLY A 120 6.52 -4.83 -8.50
C GLY A 120 6.54 -5.50 -7.12
N ARG A 121 7.31 -6.58 -7.01
CA ARG A 121 7.47 -7.38 -5.78
C ARG A 121 7.86 -6.50 -4.59
N ALA A 122 7.25 -6.76 -3.43
CA ALA A 122 7.38 -6.00 -2.19
C ALA A 122 6.91 -4.53 -2.26
N CYS A 123 6.40 -4.05 -3.40
CA CYS A 123 5.94 -2.68 -3.53
C CYS A 123 4.44 -2.58 -3.29
N GLY A 124 4.01 -1.41 -2.82
CA GLY A 124 2.61 -1.03 -2.68
C GLY A 124 2.33 0.32 -3.32
N ASN A 125 1.11 0.51 -3.80
CA ASN A 125 0.57 1.78 -4.22
C ASN A 125 -0.63 2.17 -3.35
N CYS A 126 -0.89 3.46 -3.22
CA CYS A 126 -2.10 3.96 -2.58
C CYS A 126 -2.73 5.16 -3.29
N THR A 127 -4.03 5.35 -3.10
CA THR A 127 -4.76 6.52 -3.60
C THR A 127 -5.89 6.94 -2.66
N VAL A 128 -6.28 8.21 -2.72
CA VAL A 128 -7.44 8.72 -1.97
C VAL A 128 -8.73 8.30 -2.68
N LEU A 129 -9.65 7.71 -1.92
CA LEU A 129 -10.98 7.33 -2.38
C LEU A 129 -12.01 8.33 -1.89
N TYR A 130 -12.91 8.72 -2.79
CA TYR A 130 -13.91 9.75 -2.58
C TYR A 130 -15.30 9.15 -2.38
N ARG A 131 -16.10 9.82 -1.54
CA ARG A 131 -17.54 9.59 -1.37
C ARG A 131 -18.23 10.94 -1.37
N ASP A 132 -19.27 11.10 -2.20
CA ASP A 132 -20.01 12.35 -2.34
C ASP A 132 -19.10 13.57 -2.63
N GLY A 133 -18.03 13.34 -3.40
CA GLY A 133 -17.05 14.36 -3.77
C GLY A 133 -16.05 14.75 -2.67
N GLN A 134 -16.12 14.13 -1.49
CA GLN A 134 -15.20 14.35 -0.37
C GLN A 134 -14.23 13.18 -0.19
N PRO A 135 -12.96 13.42 0.22
CA PRO A 135 -12.05 12.35 0.63
C PRO A 135 -12.67 11.55 1.78
N ALA A 136 -12.71 10.22 1.63
CA ALA A 136 -13.38 9.34 2.59
C ALA A 136 -12.46 8.24 3.11
N GLN A 137 -11.65 7.64 2.24
CA GLN A 137 -10.78 6.50 2.57
C GLN A 137 -9.47 6.58 1.78
N ILE A 138 -8.49 5.75 2.15
CA ILE A 138 -7.35 5.42 1.29
C ILE A 138 -7.55 4.01 0.77
N GLY A 139 -7.35 3.80 -0.52
CA GLY A 139 -7.19 2.49 -1.13
C GLY A 139 -5.71 2.14 -1.18
N TYR A 140 -5.36 0.94 -0.72
CA TYR A 140 -4.01 0.38 -0.73
C TYR A 140 -4.03 -0.91 -1.55
N TRP A 141 -3.01 -1.12 -2.37
CA TRP A 141 -2.80 -2.39 -3.06
C TRP A 141 -1.32 -2.61 -3.30
N GLY A 142 -0.90 -3.87 -3.40
CA GLY A 142 0.51 -4.19 -3.54
C GLY A 142 0.74 -5.65 -3.84
N THR A 143 2.01 -6.01 -3.83
CA THR A 143 2.48 -7.36 -4.12
C THR A 143 3.39 -7.79 -2.99
N THR A 144 3.17 -8.99 -2.44
CA THR A 144 4.04 -9.56 -1.40
C THR A 144 5.47 -9.75 -1.92
N ALA A 145 6.39 -10.05 -0.99
CA ALA A 145 7.80 -10.15 -1.28
C ALA A 145 8.28 -11.57 -1.61
N ASP A 146 7.41 -12.58 -1.69
CA ASP A 146 7.75 -13.98 -2.01
C ASP A 146 7.72 -14.32 -3.52
#